data_AF-A0AA39K775-F1
#
_entry.id   AF-A0AA39K775-F1
#
_cell.length_a   1.000
_cell.length_b   1.000
_cell.length_c   1.000
_cell.angle_alpha   90.00
_cell.angle_beta   90.00
_cell.angle_gamma   90.00
#
_symmetry.space_group_name_H-M   'P 1'
#
loop_
_entity.id
_entity.type
_entity.pdbx_description
1 polymer ?
#
loop_
_entity_poly.entity_id
_entity_poly.type
_entity_poly.pdbx_seq_one_letter_code
_entity_poly.pdbx_strand_id
1 'polypeptide(L)'
;KRPVQSQRALSLSQQQTQAKERDRRKIQLTIKELETIEGDVNMYKGVGKMFMMVPRKEMESDLKGQEKELNDDINSLNKKSKYLEKQFNDAQAQLRDIFHHSPKQ
;
A
#
# COMPACT_ATOMS: atom_id res chain seq x y z
N LYS A 1 20.83 -15.92 -8.98
CA LYS A 1 20.91 -14.61 -8.28
C LYS A 1 19.71 -13.70 -8.56
N ARG A 2 19.32 -13.46 -9.83
CA ARG A 2 18.17 -12.59 -10.19
C ARG A 2 16.78 -13.07 -9.71
N PRO A 3 16.38 -14.36 -9.82
CA PRO A 3 15.04 -14.80 -9.39
C PRO A 3 14.84 -14.65 -7.87
N VAL A 4 15.87 -14.96 -7.07
CA VAL A 4 15.82 -14.82 -5.61
C VAL A 4 15.67 -13.36 -5.19
N GLN A 5 16.27 -12.42 -5.93
CA GLN A 5 16.11 -10.99 -5.69
C GLN A 5 14.70 -10.51 -6.00
N SER A 6 14.12 -10.93 -7.14
CA SER A 6 12.73 -10.61 -7.51
C SER A 6 11.73 -11.16 -6.49
N GLN A 7 11.94 -12.39 -5.99
CA GLN A 7 11.08 -12.98 -4.96
C GLN A 7 11.13 -12.20 -3.64
N ARG A 8 12.32 -11.79 -3.19
CA ARG A 8 12.48 -10.97 -1.97
C ARG A 8 11.82 -9.60 -2.14
N ALA A 9 12.02 -8.96 -3.30
CA ALA A 9 11.40 -7.68 -3.60
C ALA A 9 9.87 -7.77 -3.67
N LEU A 10 9.32 -8.87 -4.21
CA LEU A 10 7.88 -9.13 -4.25
C LEU A 10 7.32 -9.26 -2.83
N SER A 11 7.96 -10.06 -1.98
CA SER A 11 7.53 -10.24 -0.59
C SER A 11 7.53 -8.93 0.19
N LEU A 12 8.58 -8.10 0.03
CA LEU A 12 8.64 -6.77 0.64
C LEU A 12 7.53 -5.85 0.13
N SER A 13 7.27 -5.85 -1.17
CA SER A 13 6.19 -5.05 -1.78
C SER A 13 4.82 -5.44 -1.23
N GLN A 14 4.56 -6.75 -1.09
CA GLN A 14 3.31 -7.25 -0.50
C GLN A 14 3.16 -6.87 0.98
N GLN A 15 4.23 -6.94 1.77
CA GLN A 15 4.21 -6.50 3.17
C GLN A 15 3.91 -5.01 3.29
N GLN A 16 4.51 -4.18 2.43
CA GLN A 16 4.25 -2.74 2.36
C GLN A 16 2.79 -2.46 1.96
N THR A 17 2.24 -3.18 0.98
CA THR A 17 0.83 -3.08 0.59
C THR A 17 -0.07 -3.39 1.78
N GLN A 18 0.18 -4.48 2.50
CA GLN A 18 -0.65 -4.85 3.66
C GLN A 18 -0.59 -3.81 4.78
N ALA A 19 0.57 -3.19 5.02
CA ALA A 19 0.69 -2.11 5.99
C ALA A 19 -0.17 -0.90 5.61
N LYS A 20 -0.04 -0.43 4.36
CA LYS A 20 -0.83 0.71 3.85
C LYS A 20 -2.32 0.42 3.80
N GLU A 21 -2.71 -0.81 3.46
CA GLU A 21 -4.11 -1.27 3.50
C GLU A 21 -4.72 -1.16 4.90
N ARG A 22 -3.96 -1.53 5.95
CA ARG A 22 -4.41 -1.36 7.33
C ARG A 22 -4.58 0.11 7.69
N ASP A 23 -3.64 0.97 7.30
CA ASP A 23 -3.71 2.40 7.60
C ASP A 23 -4.85 3.07 6.85
N ARG A 24 -5.09 2.71 5.57
CA ARG A 24 -6.27 3.17 4.82
C ARG A 24 -7.56 2.80 5.54
N ARG A 25 -7.65 1.57 6.03
CA ARG A 25 -8.85 1.08 6.72
C ARG A 25 -9.12 1.84 8.02
N LYS A 26 -8.09 2.24 8.77
CA LYS A 26 -8.23 3.11 9.94
C LYS A 26 -8.84 4.46 9.55
N ILE A 27 -8.29 5.10 8.51
CA ILE A 27 -8.80 6.40 8.04
C ILE A 27 -10.26 6.28 7.58
N GLN A 28 -10.60 5.24 6.84
CA GLN A 28 -11.99 4.99 6.42
C GLN A 28 -12.94 4.83 7.59
N LEU A 29 -12.52 4.16 8.67
CA LEU A 29 -13.31 4.03 9.89
C LEU A 29 -13.44 5.38 10.59
N THR A 30 -12.36 6.16 10.70
CA THR A 30 -12.40 7.50 11.28
C THR A 30 -13.33 8.44 10.51
N ILE A 31 -13.31 8.41 9.17
CA ILE A 31 -14.23 9.21 8.34
C ILE A 31 -15.70 8.82 8.64
N LYS A 32 -16.00 7.51 8.70
CA LYS A 32 -17.34 7.03 9.05
C LYS A 32 -17.77 7.44 10.45
N GLU A 33 -16.87 7.36 11.42
CA GLU A 33 -17.15 7.80 12.79
C GLU A 33 -17.44 9.31 12.83
N LEU A 34 -16.67 10.13 12.11
CA LEU A 34 -16.93 11.56 12.00
C LEU A 34 -18.30 11.87 11.38
N GLU A 35 -18.72 11.11 10.38
CA GLU A 35 -20.06 11.25 9.77
C GLU A 35 -21.19 11.01 10.77
N THR A 36 -20.98 10.18 11.80
CA THR A 36 -21.98 9.93 12.85
C THR A 36 -22.07 11.03 13.91
N ILE A 37 -21.10 11.94 13.96
CA ILE A 37 -21.10 13.06 14.91
C ILE A 37 -21.95 14.18 14.32
N GLU A 38 -23.07 14.50 14.97
CA GLU A 38 -23.93 15.63 14.61
C GLU A 38 -23.48 16.94 15.28
N GLY A 39 -23.75 18.06 14.63
CA GLY A 39 -23.50 19.40 15.17
C GLY A 39 -22.10 19.97 14.92
N ASP A 40 -21.89 21.16 15.49
CA ASP A 40 -20.61 21.87 15.47
C ASP A 40 -19.79 21.44 16.69
N VAL A 41 -18.82 20.56 16.44
CA VAL A 41 -17.96 19.98 17.48
C VAL A 41 -16.53 20.42 17.22
N ASN A 42 -15.85 20.83 18.29
CA ASN A 42 -14.44 21.19 18.23
C ASN A 42 -13.60 19.99 17.80
N MET A 43 -12.98 20.09 16.63
CA MET A 43 -12.08 19.07 16.10
C MET A 43 -10.63 19.44 16.40
N TYR A 44 -9.82 18.46 16.81
CA TYR A 44 -8.40 18.67 17.14
C TYR A 44 -7.50 17.73 16.34
N LYS A 45 -6.57 18.31 15.57
CA LYS A 45 -5.58 17.59 14.78
C LYS A 45 -4.25 17.52 15.54
N GLY A 46 -3.67 16.33 15.63
CA GLY A 46 -2.35 16.13 16.22
C GLY A 46 -1.23 16.67 15.31
N VAL A 47 -0.35 17.52 15.87
CA VAL A 47 0.85 18.06 15.22
C VAL A 47 2.04 17.81 16.16
N GLY A 48 2.76 16.71 15.94
CA GLY A 48 3.84 16.28 16.83
C GLY A 48 3.32 15.93 18.23
N LYS A 49 3.73 16.70 19.24
CA LYS A 49 3.27 16.53 20.64
C LYS A 49 2.09 17.45 21.01
N MET A 50 1.61 18.25 20.07
CA MET A 50 0.55 19.24 20.29
C MET A 50 -0.74 18.84 19.56
N PHE A 51 -1.86 19.40 20.00
CA PHE A 51 -3.15 19.28 19.34
C PHE A 51 -3.64 20.67 18.96
N MET A 52 -3.95 20.87 17.68
CA MET A 52 -4.47 22.14 17.16
C MET A 52 -5.94 21.99 16.83
N MET A 53 -6.76 22.96 17.25
CA MET A 53 -8.14 23.04 16.82
C MET A 53 -8.18 23.33 15.31
N VAL A 54 -8.98 22.59 14.56
CA VAL A 54 -9.20 22.79 13.13
C VAL A 54 -10.71 22.76 12.83
N PRO A 55 -11.17 23.49 11.80
CA PRO A 55 -12.55 23.35 11.34
C PRO A 55 -12.85 21.92 10.87
N ARG A 56 -14.07 21.44 11.13
CA ARG A 56 -14.52 20.10 10.70
C ARG A 56 -14.28 19.85 9.21
N LYS A 57 -14.61 20.82 8.36
CA LYS A 57 -14.43 20.73 6.90
C LYS A 57 -12.97 20.54 6.50
N GLU A 58 -12.04 21.18 7.21
CA GLU A 58 -10.60 21.02 6.99
C GLU A 58 -10.15 19.62 7.39
N MET A 59 -10.58 19.13 8.56
CA MET A 59 -10.28 17.76 9.01
C MET A 59 -10.82 16.69 8.06
N GLU A 60 -12.05 16.83 7.58
CA GLU A 60 -12.64 15.91 6.60
C GLU A 60 -11.89 15.93 5.27
N SER A 61 -11.49 17.12 4.80
CA SER A 61 -10.70 17.27 3.58
C SER A 61 -9.33 16.60 3.72
N ASP A 62 -8.67 16.78 4.87
CA ASP A 62 -7.37 16.17 5.16
C ASP A 62 -7.46 14.64 5.20
N LEU A 63 -8.46 14.08 5.88
CA LEU A 63 -8.66 12.63 5.96
C LEU A 63 -8.95 12.03 4.59
N LYS A 64 -9.77 12.69 3.76
CA LYS A 64 -10.02 12.28 2.38
C LYS A 64 -8.76 12.37 1.51
N GLY A 65 -7.93 13.39 1.72
CA GLY A 65 -6.64 13.52 1.07
C GLY A 65 -5.71 12.35 1.41
N GLN A 66 -5.57 12.04 2.70
CA GLN A 66 -4.74 10.91 3.17
C GLN A 66 -5.26 9.55 2.66
N GLU A 67 -6.58 9.35 2.63
CA GLU A 67 -7.17 8.14 2.04
C GLU A 67 -6.81 8.00 0.56
N LYS A 68 -6.90 9.10 -0.20
CA LYS A 68 -6.54 9.12 -1.62
C LYS A 68 -5.06 8.81 -1.84
N GLU A 69 -4.16 9.44 -1.09
CA GLU A 69 -2.72 9.18 -1.18
C GLU A 69 -2.38 7.71 -0.87
N LEU A 70 -2.99 7.13 0.18
CA LEU A 70 -2.83 5.72 0.51
C LEU A 70 -3.34 4.81 -0.61
N ASN A 71 -4.46 5.15 -1.24
CA ASN A 71 -4.98 4.41 -2.39
C ASN A 71 -4.04 4.46 -3.59
N ASP A 72 -3.49 5.63 -3.91
CA ASP A 72 -2.54 5.80 -5.01
C ASP A 72 -1.25 5.01 -4.77
N ASP A 73 -0.74 5.02 -3.54
CA ASP A 73 0.42 4.22 -3.12
C ASP A 73 0.15 2.71 -3.22
N ILE A 74 -1.00 2.25 -2.73
CA ILE A 74 -1.42 0.84 -2.83
C ILE A 74 -1.50 0.41 -4.29
N ASN A 75 -2.08 1.24 -5.16
CA ASN A 75 -2.16 0.99 -6.59
C ASN A 75 -0.78 0.89 -7.24
N SER A 76 0.14 1.77 -6.86
CA SER A 76 1.53 1.74 -7.32
C SER A 76 2.26 0.47 -6.88
N LEU A 77 2.15 0.10 -5.60
CA LEU A 77 2.75 -1.13 -5.06
C LEU A 77 2.16 -2.38 -5.70
N ASN A 78 0.86 -2.41 -5.98
CA ASN A 78 0.22 -3.53 -6.67
C ASN A 78 0.73 -3.69 -8.10
N LYS A 79 0.91 -2.60 -8.85
CA LYS A 79 1.55 -2.64 -10.18
C LYS A 79 2.98 -3.16 -10.09
N LYS A 80 3.75 -2.70 -9.11
CA LYS A 80 5.13 -3.16 -8.86
C LYS A 80 5.19 -4.65 -8.52
N SER A 81 4.29 -5.13 -7.64
CA SER A 81 4.19 -6.54 -7.27
C SER A 81 3.88 -7.41 -8.48
N LYS A 82 2.89 -7.04 -9.30
CA LYS A 82 2.56 -7.77 -10.55
C LYS A 82 3.74 -7.84 -11.52
N TYR A 83 4.49 -6.75 -11.66
CA TYR A 83 5.67 -6.71 -12.51
C TYR A 83 6.77 -7.65 -12.00
N LEU A 84 7.06 -7.63 -10.70
CA LEU A 84 8.06 -8.50 -10.07
C LEU A 84 7.67 -9.98 -10.17
N GLU A 85 6.39 -10.28 -10.02
CA GLU A 85 5.84 -11.64 -10.17
C GLU A 85 6.01 -12.15 -11.61
N LYS A 86 5.68 -11.32 -12.61
CA LYS A 86 5.92 -11.66 -14.02
C LYS A 86 7.40 -11.90 -14.29
N GLN A 87 8.29 -11.01 -13.86
CA GLN A 87 9.73 -11.18 -14.03
C GLN A 87 10.24 -12.48 -13.38
N PHE A 88 9.75 -12.81 -12.19
CA PHE A 88 10.13 -14.04 -11.51
C PHE A 88 9.70 -15.27 -12.31
N ASN A 89 8.46 -15.31 -12.79
CA ASN A 89 7.92 -16.41 -13.58
C ASN A 89 8.67 -16.58 -14.91
N ASP A 90 8.93 -15.48 -15.62
CA ASP A 90 9.67 -15.49 -16.88
C ASP A 90 11.11 -16.03 -16.67
N ALA A 91 11.78 -15.60 -15.60
CA ALA A 91 13.13 -16.08 -15.27
C ALA A 91 13.14 -17.56 -14.86
N GLN A 92 12.09 -18.05 -14.17
CA GLN A 92 11.95 -19.47 -13.83
C GLN A 92 11.70 -20.33 -15.07
N ALA A 93 10.86 -19.87 -15.99
CA ALA A 93 10.60 -20.55 -17.26
C ALA A 93 11.89 -20.68 -18.09
N GLN A 94 12.64 -19.58 -18.24
CA GLN A 94 13.94 -19.60 -18.94
C GLN A 94 14.94 -20.59 -18.35
N LEU A 95 15.03 -20.66 -17.02
CA LEU A 95 15.92 -21.63 -16.35
C LEU A 95 15.47 -23.07 -16.59
N ARG A 96 14.17 -23.34 -16.55
CA ARG A 96 13.61 -24.66 -16.84
C ARG A 96 13.91 -25.08 -18.28
N ASP A 97 13.72 -24.18 -19.24
CA ASP A 97 13.97 -24.47 -20.65
C ASP A 97 15.45 -24.79 -20.90
N ILE A 98 16.38 -24.03 -20.33
CA ILE A 98 17.82 -24.32 -20.42
C ILE A 98 18.15 -25.71 -19.87
N PHE A 99 17.56 -26.09 -18.73
CA PHE A 99 17.77 -27.41 -18.13
C PHE A 99 17.21 -28.56 -18.99
N HIS A 100 16.06 -28.38 -19.63
CA HIS A 100 15.46 -29.41 -20.51
C HIS A 100 16.18 -29.56 -21.85
N HIS A 101 16.82 -28.50 -22.35
CA HIS A 101 17.57 -28.52 -23.62
C HIS A 101 19.05 -28.87 -23.45
N SER A 102 19.53 -29.09 -22.22
CA SER A 102 20.90 -29.56 -21.99
C SER A 102 20.99 -31.05 -22.31
N PRO A 103 21.86 -31.46 -23.26
CA PRO A 103 21.95 -32.87 -23.65
C PRO A 103 22.41 -33.70 -22.46
N LYS A 104 21.72 -34.82 -22.22
CA LYS A 104 22.16 -35.84 -21.25
C LYS A 104 23.50 -36.39 -21.75
N GLN A 105 24.60 -36.01 -21.09
CA GLN A 105 25.86 -36.76 -21.14
C GLN A 105 25.76 -37.94 -20.18
#